data_AF-X1IA57-F1
#
_entry.id   AF-X1IA57-F1
#
_cell.length_a   1.000
_cell.length_b   1.000
_cell.length_c   1.000
_cell.angle_alpha   90.00
_cell.angle_beta   90.00
_cell.angle_gamma   90.00
#
_symmetry.space_group_name_H-M   'P 1'
#
loop_
_entity.id
_entity.type
_entity.pdbx_description
1 polymer ?
#
loop_
_entity_poly.entity_id
_entity_poly.type
_entity_poly.pdbx_seq_one_letter_code
_entity_poly.pdbx_strand_id
1 'polypeptide(L)' 'FPINLDDSVEELEEKIHKVEHKIYPEAVKYFCEDRLEIDGRRVKILNRK' A
#
# COMPACT_ATOMS: atom_id res chain seq x y z
N PHE A 1 7.44 -7.85 1.53
CA PHE A 1 8.88 -8.15 1.43
C PHE A 1 9.25 -9.03 2.61
N PRO A 2 10.15 -10.00 2.47
CA PRO A 2 10.63 -10.80 3.60
C PRO A 2 11.53 -9.93 4.51
N ILE A 3 11.46 -10.19 5.81
CA ILE A 3 12.36 -9.61 6.81
C ILE A 3 13.42 -10.66 7.12
N ASN A 4 14.70 -10.29 7.06
CA ASN A 4 15.80 -11.15 7.49
C ASN A 4 16.24 -10.75 8.91
N LEU A 5 16.73 -11.72 9.67
CA LEU A 5 17.23 -11.49 11.03
C LEU A 5 18.41 -10.52 11.08
N ASP A 6 19.20 -10.49 10.01
CA ASP A 6 20.42 -9.67 9.92
C ASP A 6 20.18 -8.30 9.26
N ASP A 7 18.93 -7.98 8.88
CA ASP A 7 18.64 -6.70 8.25
C ASP A 7 18.92 -5.55 9.24
N SER A 8 19.67 -4.54 8.79
CA SER A 8 19.73 -3.28 9.52
C SER A 8 18.40 -2.53 9.43
N VAL A 9 18.23 -1.50 10.28
CA VAL A 9 17.04 -0.64 10.22
C VAL A 9 16.93 0.04 8.86
N GLU A 10 18.05 0.49 8.30
CA GLU A 10 18.14 1.14 7.00
C GLU A 10 17.78 0.18 5.86
N GLU A 11 18.27 -1.06 5.92
CA GLU A 11 17.93 -2.09 4.92
C GLU A 11 16.44 -2.46 4.97
N LEU A 12 15.86 -2.51 6.17
CA LEU A 12 14.43 -2.73 6.36
C LEU A 12 13.61 -1.55 5.81
N GLU A 13 14.04 -0.33 6.07
CA GLU A 13 13.41 0.89 5.55
C GLU A 13 13.42 0.90 4.02
N GLU A 14 14.55 0.58 3.37
CA GLU A 14 14.62 0.50 1.92
C GLU A 14 13.64 -0.54 1.34
N LYS A 15 13.45 -1.67 2.02
CA LYS A 15 12.50 -2.71 1.59
C LYS A 15 11.06 -2.24 1.72
N ILE A 16 10.72 -1.53 2.81
CA ILE A 16 9.41 -0.89 3.00
C ILE A 16 9.18 0.13 1.88
N HIS A 17 10.15 1.02 1.66
CA HIS A 17 10.05 2.10 0.68
C HIS A 17 9.83 1.57 -0.75
N LYS A 18 10.51 0.49 -1.13
CA LYS A 18 10.28 -0.20 -2.42
C LYS A 18 8.85 -0.71 -2.59
N VAL A 19 8.17 -1.08 -1.51
CA VAL A 19 6.75 -1.46 -1.57
C VAL A 19 5.83 -0.26 -1.56
N GLU A 20 6.14 0.78 -0.78
CA GLU A 20 5.43 2.06 -0.78
C GLU A 20 5.33 2.65 -2.19
N HIS A 21 6.44 2.70 -2.93
CA HIS A 21 6.48 3.16 -4.33
C HIS A 21 5.52 2.42 -5.27
N LYS A 22 5.06 1.22 -4.91
CA LYS A 22 4.07 0.45 -5.67
C LYS A 22 2.65 0.72 -5.18
N ILE A 23 2.43 0.61 -3.87
CA ILE A 23 1.06 0.63 -3.31
C ILE A 23 0.51 2.04 -3.14
N TYR A 24 1.34 3.06 -2.88
CA TYR A 24 0.87 4.44 -2.71
C TYR A 24 0.24 5.00 -3.99
N PRO A 25 0.90 4.94 -5.17
CA PRO A 25 0.29 5.40 -6.41
C PRO A 25 -1.00 4.67 -6.75
N GLU A 26 -1.09 3.37 -6.44
CA GLU A 26 -2.29 2.56 -6.65
C GLU A 26 -3.45 3.02 -5.75
N ALA A 27 -3.17 3.28 -4.47
CA ALA A 27 -4.17 3.83 -3.54
C ALA A 27 -4.68 5.20 -4.00
N VAL A 28 -3.78 6.10 -4.45
CA VAL A 28 -4.14 7.40 -5.02
C VAL A 28 -5.01 7.22 -6.27
N LYS A 29 -4.67 6.27 -7.15
CA LYS A 29 -5.47 5.96 -8.32
C LYS A 29 -6.89 5.50 -7.94
N TYR A 30 -7.04 4.59 -6.97
CA TYR A 30 -8.36 4.16 -6.53
C TYR A 30 -9.19 5.29 -5.91
N PHE A 31 -8.53 6.19 -5.19
CA PHE A 31 -9.17 7.40 -4.67
C PHE A 31 -9.65 8.31 -5.81
N CYS A 32 -8.80 8.63 -6.78
CA CYS A 32 -9.15 9.47 -7.94
C CYS A 32 -10.23 8.84 -8.84
N GLU A 33 -10.38 7.52 -8.83
CA GLU A 33 -11.39 6.79 -9.58
C GLU A 33 -12.72 6.63 -8.83
N ASP A 34 -12.87 7.19 -7.63
CA ASP A 34 -14.03 7.02 -6.75
C ASP A 34 -14.35 5.54 -6.45
N ARG A 35 -13.30 4.72 -6.32
CA ARG A 35 -13.42 3.25 -6.12
C ARG A 35 -13.27 2.81 -4.67
N LEU A 36 -13.17 3.74 -3.72
CA LEU A 36 -12.99 3.44 -2.30
C LEU A 36 -14.29 3.66 -1.53
N GLU A 37 -14.82 2.60 -0.92
CA GLU A 37 -15.98 2.65 -0.04
C GLU A 37 -15.53 2.45 1.42
N ILE A 38 -15.85 3.39 2.31
CA ILE A 38 -15.46 3.34 3.72
C ILE A 38 -16.60 2.73 4.56
N ASP A 39 -16.29 1.65 5.28
CA ASP A 39 -17.19 0.92 6.17
C ASP A 39 -16.56 0.90 7.58
N GLY A 40 -16.87 1.94 8.37
CA GLY A 40 -16.26 2.17 9.68
C GLY A 40 -14.74 2.30 9.62
N ARG A 41 -14.01 1.26 10.06
CA ARG A 41 -12.53 1.18 10.03
C ARG A 41 -11.99 0.33 8.87
N ARG A 42 -12.84 -0.06 7.92
CA ARG A 42 -12.46 -0.85 6.74
C ARG A 42 -12.70 -0.05 5.47
N VAL A 43 -11.88 -0.29 4.46
CA VAL A 43 -12.05 0.30 3.12
C VAL A 43 -12.20 -0.84 2.13
N LYS A 44 -13.27 -0.82 1.33
CA LYS A 44 -13.52 -1.77 0.24
C LYS A 44 -13.12 -1.10 -1.08
N ILE A 45 -12.48 -1.87 -1.96
CA ILE A 45 -12.15 -1.43 -3.31
C ILE A 45 -13.23 -1.96 -4.25
N LEU A 46 -13.96 -1.06 -4.91
CA LEU A 46 -15.05 -1.40 -5.81
C LEU A 46 -14.52 -1.84 -7.19
N ASN A 47 -15.19 -2.82 -7.78
CA ASN A 47 -14.97 -3.18 -9.18
C ASN A 47 -15.51 -2.08 -10.10
N ARG A 48 -14.82 -1.87 -11.22
CA ARG A 48 -15.37 -1.03 -12.28
C ARG A 48 -16.61 -1.71 -12.86
N LYS A 49 -17.66 -0.92 -13.09
CA LYS A 49 -18.87 -1.38 -13.77
C LYS A 49 -18.60 -1.70 -15.23
#